data_AF-A0A929JBA4-F1
#
_entry.id   AF-A0A929JBA4-F1
#
_cell.length_a   1.000
_cell.length_b   1.000
_cell.length_c   1.000
_cell.angle_alpha   90.00
_cell.angle_beta   90.00
_cell.angle_gamma   90.00
#
_symmetry.space_group_name_H-M   'P 1'
#
loop_
_entity.id
_entity.type
_entity.pdbx_description
1 polymer ?
#
loop_
_entity_poly.entity_id
_entity_poly.type
_entity_poly.pdbx_seq_one_letter_code
_entity_poly.pdbx_strand_id
1 'polypeptide(L)'
;MIRYGELIQALRGYTHRDISNEISDENYRIVIKLAIRKNRLDQQWDLQHITAVLLYIAFNDGQLHPSQLNSDGLKALDWAERLIEEEDIPFDWLKAERKQQASI
;
A
#
# COMPACT_ATOMS: atom_id res chain seq x y z
N MET A 1 8.90 -7.32 11.49
CA MET A 1 9.16 -6.07 10.74
C MET A 1 9.09 -6.41 9.26
N ILE A 2 8.15 -5.83 8.52
CA ILE A 2 7.94 -6.08 7.09
C ILE A 2 9.04 -5.40 6.28
N ARG A 3 9.63 -6.13 5.33
CA ARG A 3 10.71 -5.67 4.45
C ARG A 3 10.20 -5.38 3.04
N TYR A 4 10.91 -4.51 2.32
CA TYR A 4 10.60 -4.13 0.94
C TYR A 4 10.46 -5.35 0.00
N GLY A 5 11.39 -6.32 0.07
CA GLY A 5 11.32 -7.53 -0.73
C GLY A 5 10.12 -8.44 -0.41
N GLU A 6 9.63 -8.44 0.84
CA GLU A 6 8.44 -9.20 1.23
C GLU A 6 7.17 -8.59 0.62
N LEU A 7 7.10 -7.26 0.50
CA LEU A 7 6.01 -6.57 -0.18
C LEU A 7 5.97 -6.86 -1.67
N ILE A 8 7.13 -6.81 -2.34
CA ILE A 8 7.24 -7.19 -3.76
C ILE A 8 6.76 -8.63 -3.97
N GLN A 9 7.16 -9.55 -3.11
CA GLN A 9 6.74 -10.94 -3.21
C GLN A 9 5.25 -11.10 -2.96
N ALA A 10 4.69 -10.41 -1.97
CA ALA A 10 3.26 -10.46 -1.67
C ALA A 10 2.39 -9.88 -2.78
N LEU A 11 2.84 -8.80 -3.44
CA LEU A 11 2.14 -8.18 -4.57
C LEU A 11 1.85 -9.18 -5.69
N ARG A 12 2.77 -10.13 -5.96
CA ARG A 12 2.58 -11.16 -6.99
C ARG A 12 1.36 -12.05 -6.74
N GLY A 13 0.87 -12.14 -5.50
CA GLY A 13 -0.36 -12.85 -5.16
C GLY A 13 -1.63 -12.14 -5.65
N TYR A 14 -1.56 -10.84 -5.93
CA TYR A 14 -2.70 -9.98 -6.24
C TYR A 14 -2.76 -9.55 -7.71
N THR A 15 -1.76 -9.89 -8.52
CA THR A 15 -1.55 -9.31 -9.84
C THR A 15 -1.40 -10.40 -10.90
N HIS A 16 -1.81 -10.12 -12.14
CA HIS A 16 -1.70 -11.08 -13.24
C HIS A 16 -0.27 -11.23 -13.77
N ARG A 17 0.57 -10.22 -13.56
CA ARG A 17 1.98 -10.16 -13.94
C ARG A 17 2.77 -9.46 -12.84
N ASP A 18 4.10 -9.54 -12.91
CA ASP A 18 4.94 -8.74 -12.02
C ASP A 18 4.81 -7.25 -12.39
N ILE A 19 4.22 -6.47 -11.47
CA ILE A 19 4.02 -5.03 -11.60
C ILE A 19 4.82 -4.25 -10.55
N SER A 20 5.76 -4.90 -9.86
CA SER A 20 6.50 -4.30 -8.75
C SER A 20 7.25 -3.02 -9.15
N ASN A 21 7.71 -2.94 -10.41
CA ASN A 21 8.38 -1.78 -10.99
C ASN A 21 7.41 -0.70 -11.51
N GLU A 22 6.11 -0.99 -11.59
CA GLU A 22 5.08 -0.02 -12.01
C GLU A 22 4.62 0.85 -10.83
N ILE A 23 4.80 0.35 -9.60
CA ILE A 23 4.50 1.08 -8.37
C ILE A 23 5.74 1.87 -7.93
N SER A 24 5.57 3.16 -7.61
CA SER A 24 6.70 3.99 -7.19
C SER A 24 7.29 3.58 -5.84
N ASP A 25 8.60 3.72 -5.68
CA ASP A 25 9.30 3.48 -4.40
C ASP A 25 8.73 4.31 -3.25
N GLU A 26 8.16 5.48 -3.56
CA GLU A 26 7.48 6.33 -2.59
C GLU A 26 6.27 5.63 -1.98
N ASN A 27 5.47 4.91 -2.77
CA ASN A 27 4.31 4.18 -2.29
C ASN A 27 4.73 3.01 -1.38
N TYR A 28 5.80 2.29 -1.72
CA TYR A 28 6.40 1.29 -0.82
C TYR A 28 6.89 1.92 0.50
N ARG A 29 7.56 3.07 0.43
CA ARG A 29 8.06 3.76 1.62
C ARG A 29 6.93 4.18 2.56
N ILE A 30 5.84 4.72 2.00
CA ILE A 30 4.66 5.14 2.74
C ILE A 30 4.06 3.97 3.53
N VAL A 31 3.83 2.83 2.89
CA VAL A 31 3.22 1.68 3.56
C VAL A 31 4.15 1.02 4.59
N ILE A 32 5.47 1.05 4.37
CA ILE A 32 6.44 0.62 5.39
C ILE A 32 6.39 1.53 6.62
N LYS A 33 6.32 2.86 6.43
CA LYS A 33 6.16 3.81 7.54
C LYS A 33 4.84 3.57 8.29
N LEU A 34 3.76 3.28 7.57
CA LEU A 34 2.48 2.91 8.16
C LEU A 34 2.61 1.65 9.03
N ALA A 35 3.24 0.59 8.51
CA ALA A 35 3.51 -0.64 9.25
C ALA A 35 4.28 -0.37 10.55
N ILE A 36 5.33 0.47 10.48
CA ILE A 36 6.13 0.85 11.67
C ILE A 36 5.27 1.60 12.67
N ARG A 37 4.45 2.55 12.23
CA ARG A 37 3.56 3.33 13.10
C ARG A 37 2.54 2.43 13.78
N LYS A 38 1.87 1.54 13.05
CA LYS A 38 0.87 0.63 13.59
C LYS A 38 1.46 -0.34 14.60
N ASN A 39 2.65 -0.88 14.33
CA ASN A 39 3.39 -1.69 15.31
C ASN A 39 3.74 -0.93 16.61
N ARG A 40 3.99 0.39 16.55
CA ARG A 40 4.23 1.20 17.75
C ARG A 40 2.97 1.47 18.57
N LEU A 41 1.80 1.31 17.97
CA LEU A 41 0.49 1.48 18.61
C LEU A 41 -0.08 0.13 19.08
N ASP A 42 0.73 -0.93 19.10
CA ASP A 42 0.32 -2.33 19.35
C ASP A 42 -0.79 -2.84 18.40
N GLN A 43 -1.03 -2.13 17.31
CA GLN A 43 -1.91 -2.55 16.22
C GLN A 43 -1.05 -3.30 15.20
N GLN A 44 -0.86 -4.61 15.41
CA GLN A 44 -0.01 -5.41 14.51
C GLN A 44 -0.67 -5.63 13.16
N TRP A 45 -0.32 -4.77 12.21
CA TRP A 45 -0.66 -4.98 10.80
C TRP A 45 0.34 -5.97 10.18
N ASP A 46 -0.19 -7.04 9.60
CA ASP A 46 0.61 -8.06 8.92
C ASP A 46 0.92 -7.68 7.46
N LEU A 47 1.62 -8.58 6.78
CA LEU A 47 2.03 -8.37 5.38
C LEU A 47 0.84 -8.20 4.44
N GLN A 48 -0.30 -8.86 4.70
CA GLN A 48 -1.49 -8.75 3.85
C GLN A 48 -2.12 -7.36 4.00
N HIS A 49 -2.28 -6.86 5.23
CA HIS A 49 -2.80 -5.51 5.49
C HIS A 49 -1.98 -4.46 4.73
N ILE A 50 -0.65 -4.53 4.87
CA ILE A 50 0.25 -3.55 4.25
C ILE A 50 0.30 -3.68 2.73
N THR A 51 0.21 -4.91 2.19
CA THR A 51 0.18 -5.12 0.73
C THR A 51 -1.13 -4.63 0.12
N ALA A 52 -2.26 -4.85 0.79
CA ALA A 52 -3.56 -4.36 0.33
C ALA A 52 -3.60 -2.82 0.30
N VAL A 53 -3.08 -2.17 1.35
CA VAL A 53 -2.97 -0.70 1.37
C VAL A 53 -2.01 -0.18 0.29
N LEU A 54 -0.92 -0.89 0.00
CA LEU A 54 -0.03 -0.55 -1.11
C LEU A 54 -0.75 -0.57 -2.46
N LEU A 55 -1.53 -1.63 -2.72
CA LEU A 55 -2.35 -1.74 -3.93
C LEU A 55 -3.34 -0.60 -4.04
N TYR A 56 -4.03 -0.28 -2.95
CA TYR A 56 -5.03 0.79 -2.92
C TYR A 56 -4.43 2.17 -3.19
N ILE A 57 -3.29 2.50 -2.57
CA ILE A 57 -2.59 3.76 -2.83
C ILE A 57 -2.12 3.83 -4.29
N ALA A 58 -1.47 2.77 -4.79
CA ALA A 58 -0.97 2.74 -6.16
C ALA A 58 -2.10 2.81 -7.20
N PHE A 59 -3.25 2.20 -6.91
CA PHE A 59 -4.46 2.28 -7.72
C PHE A 59 -5.03 3.72 -7.75
N ASN A 60 -5.18 4.35 -6.59
CA ASN A 60 -5.68 5.72 -6.48
C ASN A 60 -4.72 6.77 -7.07
N ASP A 61 -3.43 6.47 -7.11
CA ASP A 61 -2.42 7.27 -7.80
C ASP A 61 -2.42 7.07 -9.33
N GLY A 62 -3.24 6.15 -9.85
CA GLY A 62 -3.28 5.81 -11.28
C GLY A 62 -2.07 5.02 -11.78
N GLN A 63 -1.24 4.48 -10.88
CA GLN A 63 -0.10 3.61 -11.22
C GLN A 63 -0.55 2.21 -11.58
N LEU A 64 -1.73 1.79 -11.12
CA LEU A 64 -2.32 0.48 -11.40
C LEU A 64 -3.68 0.63 -12.11
N HIS A 65 -3.86 -0.14 -13.17
CA HIS A 65 -5.14 -0.31 -13.85
C HIS A 65 -5.86 -1.57 -13.33
N PRO A 66 -7.21 -1.58 -13.21
CA PRO A 66 -7.97 -2.73 -12.72
C PRO A 66 -7.63 -4.05 -13.44
N SER A 67 -7.38 -4.00 -14.74
CA SER A 67 -7.05 -5.19 -15.55
C SER A 67 -5.70 -5.84 -15.22
N GLN A 68 -4.87 -5.19 -14.40
CA GLN A 68 -3.59 -5.75 -13.94
C GLN A 68 -3.75 -6.58 -12.67
N LEU A 69 -4.89 -6.44 -11.98
CA LEU A 69 -5.22 -7.13 -10.76
C LEU A 69 -6.00 -8.41 -11.05
N ASN A 70 -5.66 -9.47 -10.32
CA ASN A 70 -6.48 -10.68 -10.34
C ASN A 70 -7.70 -10.50 -9.40
N SER A 71 -8.52 -11.54 -9.28
CA SER A 71 -9.71 -11.49 -8.42
C SER A 71 -9.40 -11.15 -6.96
N ASP A 72 -8.26 -11.61 -6.45
CA ASP A 72 -7.86 -11.34 -5.07
C ASP A 72 -7.28 -9.95 -4.92
N GLY A 73 -6.62 -9.41 -5.95
CA GLY A 73 -6.19 -8.02 -6.00
C GLY A 73 -7.36 -7.05 -5.98
N LEU A 74 -8.43 -7.34 -6.72
CA LEU A 74 -9.66 -6.53 -6.67
C LEU A 74 -10.31 -6.56 -5.29
N LYS A 75 -10.42 -7.75 -4.66
CA LYS A 75 -10.93 -7.86 -3.27
C LYS A 75 -10.03 -7.13 -2.27
N ALA A 76 -8.71 -7.13 -2.51
CA ALA A 76 -7.76 -6.43 -1.65
C ALA A 76 -7.94 -4.91 -1.72
N LEU A 77 -8.36 -4.35 -2.88
CA LEU A 77 -8.72 -2.93 -2.98
C LEU A 77 -9.91 -2.60 -2.09
N ASP A 78 -11.02 -3.35 -2.22
CA ASP A 78 -12.23 -3.13 -1.42
C ASP A 78 -11.95 -3.27 0.08
N TRP A 79 -11.10 -4.23 0.45
CA TRP A 79 -10.69 -4.44 1.83
C TRP A 79 -9.81 -3.32 2.36
N ALA A 80 -8.84 -2.87 1.56
CA ALA A 80 -7.95 -1.77 1.94
C ALA A 80 -8.69 -0.43 2.10
N GLU A 81 -9.68 -0.16 1.26
CA GLU A 81 -10.55 1.01 1.37
C GLU A 81 -11.24 1.04 2.74
N ARG A 82 -11.93 -0.06 3.09
CA ARG A 82 -12.60 -0.20 4.41
C ARG A 82 -11.62 -0.10 5.56
N LEU A 83 -10.48 -0.76 5.46
CA LEU A 83 -9.45 -0.75 6.50
C LEU A 83 -8.94 0.68 6.77
N ILE A 84 -8.74 1.47 5.72
CA ILE A 84 -8.29 2.87 5.84
C ILE A 84 -9.35 3.74 6.49
N GLU A 85 -10.62 3.55 6.13
CA GLU A 85 -11.77 4.25 6.72
C GLU A 85 -11.95 3.91 8.21
N GLU A 86 -11.90 2.62 8.57
CA GLU A 86 -12.08 2.13 9.94
C GLU A 86 -10.97 2.61 10.89
N GLU A 87 -9.74 2.72 10.37
CA GLU A 87 -8.56 3.05 11.15
C GLU A 87 -8.26 4.56 11.19
N ASP A 88 -9.16 5.38 10.63
CA ASP A 88 -9.06 6.83 10.48
C ASP A 88 -7.66 7.26 10.01
N ILE A 89 -7.10 6.51 9.05
CA ILE A 89 -5.77 6.78 8.52
C ILE A 89 -5.92 7.97 7.59
N PRO A 90 -5.41 9.17 7.94
CA PRO A 90 -5.64 10.32 7.10
C PRO A 90 -4.91 10.09 5.78
N PHE A 91 -5.65 9.94 4.69
CA PHE A 91 -5.05 9.82 3.36
C PHE A 91 -4.21 11.08 3.03
N ASP A 92 -4.54 12.19 3.67
CA ASP A 92 -3.75 13.43 3.64
C ASP A 92 -2.41 13.30 4.36
N TRP A 93 -2.23 12.43 5.34
CA TRP A 93 -0.90 12.10 5.89
C TRP A 93 -0.06 11.32 4.86
N LEU A 94 -0.69 10.38 4.14
CA LEU A 94 -0.06 9.65 3.03
C LEU A 94 0.36 10.60 1.91
N LYS A 95 -0.43 11.65 1.63
CA LYS A 95 -0.13 12.71 0.65
C LYS A 95 0.83 13.79 1.18
N ALA A 96 0.79 14.15 2.46
CA ALA A 96 1.61 15.22 3.05
C ALA A 96 3.10 14.84 3.16
N GLU A 97 3.38 13.56 3.37
CA GLU A 97 4.73 12.99 3.25
C GLU A 97 5.35 13.24 1.86
N ARG A 98 4.54 13.28 0.79
CA ARG A 98 5.01 13.60 -0.59
C ARG A 98 5.35 15.08 -0.75
N LYS A 99 4.54 15.99 -0.18
CA LYS A 99 4.73 17.45 -0.33
C LYS A 99 5.97 17.99 0.37
N GLN A 100 6.45 17.36 1.45
CA GLN A 100 7.68 17.78 2.13
C GLN A 100 8.95 17.54 1.32
N GLN A 101 8.93 16.74 0.26
CA GLN A 101 10.11 16.40 -0.55
C GLN A 101 10.14 17.07 -1.94
N ALA A 102 9.02 17.63 -2.41
CA ALA A 102 9.00 18.44 -3.64
C ALA A 102 9.50 19.89 -3.43
N SER A 103 9.94 20.24 -2.21
CA SER A 103 10.40 21.60 -1.82
C SER A 103 11.89 21.66 -1.48
N ILE A 104 12.71 20.72 -1.95
CA ILE A 104 14.18 20.72 -1.79
C ILE A 104 14.82 20.71 -3.17
#